data_AF-A0A8S0VUL0-F1
#
_entry.id   AF-A0A8S0VUL0-F1
#
_cell.length_a   1.000
_cell.length_b   1.000
_cell.length_c   1.000
_cell.angle_alpha   90.00
_cell.angle_beta   90.00
_cell.angle_gamma   90.00
#
_symmetry.space_group_name_H-M   'P 1'
#
loop_
_entity.id
_entity.type
_entity.pdbx_description
1 polymer ?
#
loop_
_entity_poly.entity_id
_entity_poly.type
_entity_poly.pdbx_seq_one_letter_code
_entity_poly.pdbx_strand_id
1 'polypeptide(L)'
;MSHNRTDSKELNSSLSTLESPSTAASELQIFTDLSADVDRSTLSDADVIAQTKKAKDIIKKLEGTTANIFKPSATAASLPLHQVLQAMLACAEDIKMPPQSSATSCSNGKADFPQHRGLVYVIKAILTCSEWAEEGDRGGPLRREELVKNLRALAVTWVTHFLFPFKASPRTYTPQASEIFSDIATPTYERTVDDMPTRSIGRRTLDTDTVLHRDGYTCVITGIVDNRRPVDPGVAKLEVAHVLQRAVGGQSHCEMDPSFRLAAATFSILRNYTRLPDDYLRNLEDHIDHPSNAITLDPHAHIFDQYQICLLPTATEHTYALDWFDKSRVADFLSGLCKLGGCNLADPVVFRNHAPAYHMPDPIFIRIHATVAGVLDMSGAAEFIDNLIDKHPPSGSSKPASSWSDMEDLISLHEVVTELQRAGGVPNSSHSLPSLEKEQIWQLEVFESEPLVDEWCLFSSLPVSPSPHLDNTLGPYQARASPAHLFSWRATSPVTNTPHLLATMPILH
;
A
#
# COMPACT_ATOMS: atom_id res chain seq x y z
N MET A 1 -12.42 -32.28 50.56
CA MET A 1 -12.27 -31.68 49.21
C MET A 1 -11.21 -30.60 49.32
N SER A 2 -9.97 -30.92 48.93
CA SER A 2 -8.83 -30.00 48.90
C SER A 2 -8.57 -29.68 47.43
N HIS A 3 -8.83 -28.43 47.02
CA HIS A 3 -8.53 -27.98 45.66
C HIS A 3 -7.14 -27.34 45.64
N ASN A 4 -6.30 -27.85 44.74
CA ASN A 4 -4.93 -27.42 44.48
C ASN A 4 -4.86 -25.94 44.09
N ARG A 5 -3.97 -25.20 44.74
CA ARG A 5 -3.70 -23.77 44.52
C ARG A 5 -2.39 -23.55 43.74
N THR A 6 -1.84 -24.61 43.14
CA THR A 6 -0.53 -24.64 42.48
C THR A 6 -0.57 -24.20 41.02
N ASP A 7 -1.71 -24.26 40.34
CA ASP A 7 -1.75 -24.12 38.87
C ASP A 7 -1.73 -22.65 38.40
N SER A 8 -2.08 -21.70 39.28
CA SER A 8 -2.10 -20.27 38.93
C SER A 8 -0.71 -19.63 38.79
N LYS A 9 0.34 -20.23 39.40
CA LYS A 9 1.72 -19.71 39.27
C LYS A 9 2.39 -20.09 37.95
N GLU A 10 2.06 -21.24 37.37
CA GLU A 10 2.60 -21.66 36.07
C GLU A 10 1.99 -20.88 34.90
N LEU A 11 0.69 -20.54 35.00
CA LEU A 11 0.02 -19.67 34.01
C LEU A 11 0.63 -18.26 33.96
N ASN A 12 0.90 -17.64 35.12
CA ASN A 12 1.50 -16.30 35.17
C ASN A 12 2.95 -16.28 34.68
N SER A 13 3.72 -17.35 34.87
CA SER A 13 5.07 -17.49 34.31
C SER A 13 5.07 -17.67 32.79
N SER A 14 4.00 -18.25 32.23
CA SER A 14 3.86 -18.43 30.79
C SER A 14 3.47 -17.10 30.12
N LEU A 15 2.64 -16.29 30.78
CA LEU A 15 2.23 -14.96 30.32
C LEU A 15 3.38 -13.94 30.34
N SER A 16 4.28 -13.97 31.33
CA SER A 16 5.42 -13.04 31.39
C SER A 16 6.46 -13.24 30.28
N THR A 17 6.36 -14.33 29.50
CA THR A 17 7.25 -14.58 28.35
C THR A 17 6.75 -13.90 27.06
N LEU A 18 5.51 -13.37 27.06
CA LEU A 18 4.89 -12.72 25.90
C LEU A 18 5.26 -11.23 25.73
N GLU A 19 5.95 -10.61 26.69
CA GLU A 19 6.32 -9.18 26.62
C GLU A 19 7.61 -8.89 25.84
N SER A 20 8.14 -9.85 25.08
CA SER A 20 9.27 -9.54 24.19
C SER A 20 8.79 -8.61 23.07
N PRO A 21 9.40 -7.44 22.85
CA PRO A 21 8.98 -6.53 21.78
C PRO A 21 8.96 -7.28 20.45
N SER A 22 7.90 -7.08 19.66
CA SER A 22 7.70 -7.84 18.44
C SER A 22 8.95 -7.75 17.56
N THR A 23 9.31 -8.87 16.93
CA THR A 23 10.51 -8.94 16.09
C THR A 23 10.44 -7.87 14.97
N ALA A 24 9.24 -7.59 14.46
CA ALA A 24 9.00 -6.58 13.44
C ALA A 24 9.29 -5.15 13.91
N ALA A 25 8.97 -4.78 15.15
CA ALA A 25 9.25 -3.43 15.67
C ALA A 25 10.76 -3.14 15.78
N SER A 26 11.54 -4.15 16.19
CA SER A 26 13.00 -4.05 16.22
C SER A 26 13.61 -3.96 14.82
N GLU A 27 13.07 -4.74 13.87
CA GLU A 27 13.49 -4.72 12.47
C GLU A 27 13.14 -3.39 11.78
N LEU A 28 12.00 -2.78 12.12
CA LEU A 28 11.60 -1.45 11.65
C LEU A 28 12.56 -0.34 12.09
N GLN A 29 13.10 -0.42 13.31
CA GLN A 29 14.08 0.56 13.78
C GLN A 29 15.35 0.50 12.93
N ILE A 30 15.87 -0.71 12.68
CA ILE A 30 17.03 -0.92 11.79
C ILE A 30 16.75 -0.34 10.40
N PHE A 31 15.55 -0.58 9.84
CA PHE A 31 15.16 -0.03 8.55
C PHE A 31 15.07 1.50 8.55
N THR A 32 14.53 2.09 9.62
CA THR A 32 14.38 3.56 9.74
C THR A 32 15.75 4.24 9.65
N ASP A 33 16.71 3.70 10.41
CA ASP A 33 18.08 4.19 10.41
C ASP A 33 18.73 3.96 9.03
N LEU A 34 18.47 2.82 8.39
CA LEU A 34 18.98 2.47 7.06
C LEU A 34 18.46 3.43 5.98
N SER A 35 17.17 3.79 6.03
CA SER A 35 16.52 4.64 5.04
C SER A 35 17.16 6.02 4.95
N ALA A 36 17.65 6.57 6.07
CA ALA A 36 18.36 7.85 6.09
C ALA A 36 19.67 7.79 5.27
N ASP A 37 20.35 6.64 5.26
CA ASP A 37 21.57 6.43 4.47
C ASP A 37 21.30 6.15 3.00
N VAL A 38 20.22 5.43 2.70
CA VAL A 38 19.77 5.17 1.32
C VAL A 38 19.55 6.49 0.57
N ASP A 39 18.94 7.48 1.23
CA ASP A 39 18.66 8.79 0.64
C ASP A 39 19.93 9.63 0.39
N ARG A 40 21.00 9.43 1.18
CA ARG A 40 22.27 10.16 1.04
C ARG A 40 23.17 9.63 -0.06
N SER A 41 23.10 8.32 -0.34
CA SER A 41 23.96 7.69 -1.34
C SER A 41 23.63 8.21 -2.75
N THR A 42 24.61 8.19 -3.67
CA THR A 42 24.38 8.48 -5.09
C THR A 42 24.88 7.30 -5.93
N LEU A 43 24.10 6.90 -6.93
CA LEU A 43 24.49 5.86 -7.89
C LEU A 43 24.38 6.45 -9.27
N SER A 44 25.46 6.37 -10.06
CA SER A 44 25.41 6.75 -11.46
C SER A 44 24.70 5.66 -12.28
N ASP A 45 24.07 6.04 -13.39
CA ASP A 45 23.39 5.07 -14.27
C ASP A 45 24.35 3.99 -14.81
N ALA A 46 25.61 4.35 -15.06
CA ALA A 46 26.64 3.40 -15.51
C ALA A 46 26.96 2.33 -14.45
N ASP A 47 26.78 2.66 -13.17
CA ASP A 47 27.05 1.73 -12.06
C ASP A 47 25.88 0.78 -11.79
N VAL A 48 24.65 1.12 -12.21
CA VAL A 48 23.44 0.38 -11.83
C VAL A 48 23.55 -1.11 -12.17
N ILE A 49 24.07 -1.48 -13.34
CA ILE A 49 24.21 -2.89 -13.75
C ILE A 49 25.20 -3.63 -12.85
N ALA A 50 26.37 -3.04 -12.60
CA ALA A 50 27.40 -3.65 -11.75
C ALA A 50 26.93 -3.79 -10.30
N GLN A 51 26.25 -2.76 -9.79
CA GLN A 51 25.71 -2.73 -8.43
C GLN A 51 24.51 -3.65 -8.27
N THR A 52 23.69 -3.84 -9.31
CA THR A 52 22.62 -4.85 -9.33
C THR A 52 23.21 -6.25 -9.15
N LYS A 53 24.28 -6.56 -9.88
CA LYS A 53 24.98 -7.84 -9.72
C LYS A 53 25.54 -8.00 -8.30
N LYS A 54 26.18 -6.96 -7.77
CA LYS A 54 26.69 -6.94 -6.39
C LYS A 54 25.57 -7.16 -5.37
N ALA A 55 24.42 -6.51 -5.52
CA ALA A 55 23.24 -6.68 -4.67
C ALA A 55 22.72 -8.14 -4.73
N LYS A 56 22.61 -8.74 -5.93
CA LYS A 56 22.24 -10.16 -6.09
C LYS A 56 23.21 -11.09 -5.35
N ASP A 57 24.52 -10.82 -5.42
CA ASP A 57 25.53 -11.61 -4.71
C ASP A 57 25.48 -11.41 -3.18
N ILE A 58 25.09 -10.22 -2.70
CA ILE A 58 24.85 -9.96 -1.28
C ILE A 58 23.61 -10.74 -0.79
N ILE A 59 22.50 -10.71 -1.53
CA ILE A 59 21.27 -11.44 -1.16
C ILE A 59 21.54 -12.94 -1.01
N LYS A 60 22.34 -13.54 -1.90
CA LYS A 60 22.72 -14.97 -1.81
C LYS A 60 23.38 -15.35 -0.49
N LYS A 61 23.98 -14.41 0.24
CA LYS A 61 24.59 -14.70 1.55
C LYS A 61 23.55 -15.02 2.63
N LEU A 62 22.29 -14.62 2.42
CA LEU A 62 21.16 -14.95 3.28
C LEU A 62 20.69 -16.40 3.05
N GLU A 63 20.89 -16.96 1.86
CA GLU A 63 20.49 -18.34 1.53
C GLU A 63 21.14 -19.36 2.47
N GLY A 64 20.35 -20.36 2.87
CA GLY A 64 20.79 -21.42 3.80
C GLY A 64 20.96 -20.99 5.26
N THR A 65 20.73 -19.73 5.60
CA THR A 65 20.69 -19.28 7.00
C THR A 65 19.30 -19.49 7.62
N THR A 66 19.21 -19.74 8.93
CA THR A 66 17.92 -19.80 9.63
C THR A 66 17.21 -18.44 9.66
N ALA A 67 17.98 -17.36 9.65
CA ALA A 67 17.48 -15.98 9.58
C ALA A 67 16.80 -15.64 8.24
N ASN A 68 16.98 -16.47 7.20
CA ASN A 68 16.30 -16.34 5.91
C ASN A 68 14.80 -16.67 5.99
N ILE A 69 14.32 -17.26 7.07
CA ILE A 69 12.93 -17.66 7.19
C ILE A 69 12.19 -16.66 8.08
N PHE A 70 11.17 -16.02 7.51
CA PHE A 70 10.19 -15.28 8.28
C PHE A 70 9.02 -16.18 8.65
N LYS A 71 8.72 -16.23 9.95
CA LYS A 71 7.66 -17.05 10.51
C LYS A 71 7.09 -16.33 11.73
N PRO A 72 5.93 -15.66 11.62
CA PRO A 72 5.41 -14.79 12.67
C PRO A 72 4.81 -15.57 13.85
N SER A 73 4.57 -16.88 13.68
CA SER A 73 4.01 -17.75 14.71
C SER A 73 4.57 -19.17 14.56
N ALA A 74 4.57 -19.97 15.63
CA ALA A 74 5.13 -21.33 15.57
C ALA A 74 4.41 -22.23 14.56
N THR A 75 3.19 -21.86 14.19
CA THR A 75 2.31 -22.64 13.33
C THR A 75 2.06 -21.98 11.97
N ALA A 76 2.46 -20.72 11.78
CA ALA A 76 2.29 -20.00 10.52
C ALA A 76 3.12 -20.62 9.38
N ALA A 77 2.71 -20.33 8.14
CA ALA A 77 3.53 -20.58 6.97
C ALA A 77 4.88 -19.86 7.09
N SER A 78 5.90 -20.36 6.40
CA SER A 78 7.23 -19.75 6.36
C SER A 78 7.45 -18.99 5.05
N LEU A 79 8.02 -17.80 5.11
CA LEU A 79 8.37 -17.00 3.94
C LEU A 79 9.91 -16.87 3.80
N PRO A 80 10.52 -17.31 2.68
CA PRO A 80 11.94 -17.10 2.44
C PRO A 80 12.27 -15.64 2.09
N LEU A 81 12.98 -14.94 2.97
CA LEU A 81 13.25 -13.51 2.86
C LEU A 81 14.17 -13.14 1.69
N HIS A 82 15.11 -13.99 1.31
CA HIS A 82 15.92 -13.77 0.10
C HIS A 82 15.07 -13.68 -1.17
N GLN A 83 13.93 -14.40 -1.24
CA GLN A 83 13.01 -14.33 -2.38
C GLN A 83 12.29 -12.98 -2.42
N VAL A 84 11.92 -12.43 -1.26
CA VAL A 84 11.37 -11.06 -1.16
C VAL A 84 12.38 -10.04 -1.68
N LEU A 85 13.65 -10.12 -1.24
CA LEU A 85 14.70 -9.21 -1.71
C LEU A 85 14.96 -9.33 -3.22
N GLN A 86 14.97 -10.55 -3.75
CA GLN A 86 15.13 -10.81 -5.19
C GLN A 86 13.94 -10.29 -6.01
N ALA A 87 12.71 -10.50 -5.52
CA ALA A 87 11.49 -10.03 -6.17
C ALA A 87 11.41 -8.50 -6.20
N MET A 88 11.71 -7.83 -5.09
CA MET A 88 11.81 -6.36 -5.02
C MET A 88 12.86 -5.84 -6.00
N LEU A 89 14.01 -6.50 -6.13
CA LEU A 89 15.04 -6.09 -7.09
C LEU A 89 14.60 -6.30 -8.54
N ALA A 90 14.00 -7.45 -8.87
CA ALA A 90 13.57 -7.78 -10.23
C ALA A 90 12.40 -6.91 -10.71
N CYS A 91 11.36 -6.76 -9.88
CA CYS A 91 10.18 -5.96 -10.24
C CYS A 91 10.49 -4.47 -10.38
N ALA A 92 11.57 -3.98 -9.75
CA ALA A 92 12.04 -2.62 -9.95
C ALA A 92 12.74 -2.39 -11.30
N GLU A 93 13.31 -3.44 -11.91
CA GLU A 93 13.94 -3.41 -13.25
C GLU A 93 12.89 -3.33 -14.36
N ASP A 94 11.77 -4.05 -14.21
CA ASP A 94 10.75 -4.25 -15.24
C ASP A 94 9.78 -3.08 -15.43
N ILE A 95 9.94 -2.01 -14.66
CA ILE A 95 9.25 -0.73 -14.89
C ILE A 95 9.91 0.01 -16.06
N LYS A 96 9.99 -0.65 -17.23
CA LYS A 96 10.32 0.00 -18.50
C LYS A 96 9.12 0.83 -18.90
N MET A 97 9.09 2.08 -18.45
CA MET A 97 8.15 3.05 -19.01
C MET A 97 8.39 3.09 -20.52
N PRO A 98 7.34 2.99 -21.36
CA PRO A 98 7.49 3.36 -22.75
C PRO A 98 8.07 4.78 -22.77
N PRO A 99 9.04 5.07 -23.64
CA PRO A 99 9.56 6.42 -23.77
C PRO A 99 8.37 7.35 -24.01
N GLN A 100 8.11 8.27 -23.08
CA GLN A 100 6.97 9.19 -23.18
C GLN A 100 7.11 9.95 -24.51
N SER A 101 6.32 9.55 -25.51
CA SER A 101 6.47 10.00 -26.89
C SER A 101 5.88 11.38 -27.16
N SER A 102 5.40 12.08 -26.14
CA SER A 102 4.77 13.40 -26.28
C SER A 102 5.39 14.42 -25.32
N ALA A 103 6.68 14.69 -25.50
CA ALA A 103 7.27 15.98 -25.14
C ALA A 103 6.76 17.07 -26.12
N THR A 104 5.44 17.21 -26.27
CA THR A 104 4.84 18.39 -26.87
C THR A 104 4.93 19.51 -25.84
N SER A 105 6.07 20.20 -25.86
CA SER A 105 6.13 21.65 -25.81
C SER A 105 5.22 22.32 -24.77
N CYS A 106 5.67 22.42 -23.52
CA CYS A 106 5.49 23.62 -22.69
C CYS A 106 6.45 23.60 -21.48
N SER A 107 7.31 24.62 -21.42
CA SER A 107 8.22 25.02 -20.34
C SER A 107 9.64 24.40 -20.29
N ASN A 108 10.62 25.31 -20.21
CA ASN A 108 12.07 25.13 -20.39
C ASN A 108 12.80 24.41 -19.24
N GLY A 109 12.17 23.44 -18.58
CA GLY A 109 12.77 22.67 -17.50
C GLY A 109 12.78 21.19 -17.86
N LYS A 110 13.79 20.75 -18.62
CA LYS A 110 13.99 19.32 -18.90
C LYS A 110 14.46 18.64 -17.62
N ALA A 111 13.53 18.33 -16.72
CA ALA A 111 13.79 17.47 -15.59
C ALA A 111 13.97 16.05 -16.15
N ASP A 112 15.22 15.66 -16.43
CA ASP A 112 15.58 14.28 -16.73
C ASP A 112 15.27 13.44 -15.47
N PHE A 113 14.06 12.91 -15.39
CA PHE A 113 13.69 11.99 -14.32
C PHE A 113 14.45 10.67 -14.53
N PRO A 114 15.32 10.25 -13.60
CA PRO A 114 16.12 9.04 -13.78
C PRO A 114 15.22 7.83 -13.99
N GLN A 115 15.46 7.06 -15.05
CA GLN A 115 14.61 5.93 -15.44
C GLN A 115 14.60 4.79 -14.40
N HIS A 116 15.57 4.76 -13.49
CA HIS A 116 15.83 3.63 -12.59
C HIS A 116 15.63 3.92 -11.09
N ARG A 117 14.86 4.95 -10.69
CA ARG A 117 14.75 5.35 -9.26
C ARG A 117 14.38 4.21 -8.29
N GLY A 118 13.39 3.38 -8.62
CA GLY A 118 12.99 2.25 -7.77
C GLY A 118 14.07 1.19 -7.63
N LEU A 119 14.71 0.85 -8.76
CA LEU A 119 15.83 -0.10 -8.79
C LEU A 119 17.03 0.42 -7.99
N VAL A 120 17.36 1.69 -8.18
CA VAL A 120 18.41 2.38 -7.43
C VAL A 120 18.12 2.36 -5.93
N TYR A 121 16.87 2.59 -5.51
CA TYR A 121 16.47 2.49 -4.10
C TYR A 121 16.74 1.08 -3.53
N VAL A 122 16.30 0.02 -4.22
CA VAL A 122 16.49 -1.36 -3.76
C VAL A 122 17.98 -1.73 -3.67
N ILE A 123 18.75 -1.39 -4.71
CA ILE A 123 20.20 -1.63 -4.73
C ILE A 123 20.87 -0.94 -3.55
N LYS A 124 20.59 0.36 -3.34
CA LYS A 124 21.16 1.14 -2.24
C LYS A 124 20.82 0.52 -0.89
N ALA A 125 19.56 0.19 -0.64
CA ALA A 125 19.15 -0.44 0.62
C ALA A 125 19.96 -1.71 0.90
N ILE A 126 20.15 -2.58 -0.09
CA ILE A 126 20.94 -3.82 0.04
C ILE A 126 22.43 -3.53 0.26
N LEU A 127 22.99 -2.56 -0.47
CA LEU A 127 24.40 -2.18 -0.34
C LEU A 127 24.70 -1.56 1.02
N THR A 128 23.83 -0.67 1.51
CA THR A 128 23.94 -0.05 2.83
C THR A 128 23.90 -1.11 3.94
N CYS A 129 23.06 -2.15 3.83
CA CYS A 129 23.10 -3.28 4.78
C CYS A 129 24.49 -3.95 4.85
N SER A 130 25.20 -4.03 3.72
CA SER A 130 26.57 -4.57 3.65
C SER A 130 27.62 -3.62 4.18
N GLU A 131 27.47 -2.31 3.97
CA GLU A 131 28.36 -1.28 4.49
C GLU A 131 28.29 -1.21 6.01
N TRP A 132 27.09 -1.21 6.59
CA TRP A 132 26.92 -1.26 8.04
C TRP A 132 27.53 -2.50 8.70
N ALA A 133 27.49 -3.64 8.00
CA ALA A 133 28.14 -4.86 8.47
C ALA A 133 29.68 -4.77 8.42
N GLU A 134 30.25 -3.86 7.61
CA GLU A 134 31.69 -3.61 7.49
C GLU A 134 32.23 -2.66 8.57
N GLU A 135 31.41 -1.72 9.06
CA GLU A 135 31.83 -0.70 10.03
C GLU A 135 32.06 -1.24 11.45
N GLY A 136 31.48 -2.39 11.78
CA GLY A 136 31.82 -3.10 13.02
C GLY A 136 33.25 -3.63 12.94
N ASP A 137 34.18 -3.06 13.70
CA ASP A 137 35.61 -3.47 13.83
C ASP A 137 35.80 -4.85 14.49
N ARG A 138 34.93 -5.80 14.15
CA ARG A 138 34.86 -7.15 14.72
C ARG A 138 35.05 -8.11 13.54
N GLY A 139 36.04 -9.01 13.64
CA GLY A 139 36.49 -9.86 12.53
C GLY A 139 35.43 -10.67 11.76
N GLY A 140 35.89 -11.39 10.73
CA GLY A 140 35.05 -11.99 9.67
C GLY A 140 33.71 -12.64 10.04
N PRO A 141 33.59 -13.53 11.05
CA PRO A 141 32.32 -14.19 11.39
C PRO A 141 31.21 -13.22 11.83
N LEU A 142 31.54 -12.21 12.64
CA LEU A 142 30.58 -11.24 13.17
C LEU A 142 30.03 -10.33 12.07
N ARG A 143 30.87 -9.96 11.09
CA ARG A 143 30.43 -9.23 9.89
C ARG A 143 29.37 -9.98 9.10
N ARG A 144 29.46 -11.31 8.99
CA ARG A 144 28.44 -12.10 8.28
C ARG A 144 27.12 -12.10 9.03
N GLU A 145 27.16 -12.24 10.36
CA GLU A 145 25.96 -12.23 11.21
C GLU A 145 25.25 -10.88 11.15
N GLU A 146 25.98 -9.75 11.23
CA GLU A 146 25.38 -8.42 11.13
C GLU A 146 24.77 -8.16 9.75
N LEU A 147 25.44 -8.58 8.66
CA LEU A 147 24.86 -8.49 7.32
C LEU A 147 23.54 -9.27 7.21
N VAL A 148 23.51 -10.50 7.71
CA VAL A 148 22.32 -11.35 7.68
C VAL A 148 21.18 -10.71 8.48
N LYS A 149 21.49 -10.15 9.66
CA LYS A 149 20.54 -9.40 10.49
C LYS A 149 19.97 -8.18 9.77
N ASN A 150 20.82 -7.37 9.12
CA ASN A 150 20.38 -6.17 8.40
C ASN A 150 19.51 -6.51 7.18
N LEU A 151 19.91 -7.52 6.39
CA LEU A 151 19.11 -7.99 5.25
C LEU A 151 17.78 -8.57 5.68
N ARG A 152 17.75 -9.30 6.80
CA ARG A 152 16.51 -9.82 7.38
C ARG A 152 15.59 -8.66 7.75
N ALA A 153 16.08 -7.67 8.50
CA ALA A 153 15.28 -6.53 8.91
C ALA A 153 14.67 -5.80 7.71
N LEU A 154 15.48 -5.52 6.68
CA LEU A 154 15.01 -4.91 5.43
C LEU A 154 13.89 -5.73 4.77
N ALA A 155 14.08 -7.04 4.63
CA ALA A 155 13.11 -7.91 3.99
C ALA A 155 11.80 -8.03 4.78
N VAL A 156 11.87 -8.16 6.12
CA VAL A 156 10.68 -8.20 6.96
C VAL A 156 9.92 -6.89 6.87
N THR A 157 10.60 -5.73 6.96
CA THR A 157 9.94 -4.43 6.81
C THR A 157 9.22 -4.28 5.46
N TRP A 158 9.80 -4.77 4.36
CA TRP A 158 9.10 -4.78 3.08
C TRP A 158 7.86 -5.68 3.08
N VAL A 159 7.90 -6.85 3.73
CA VAL A 159 6.72 -7.71 3.86
C VAL A 159 5.65 -7.03 4.72
N THR A 160 6.00 -6.58 5.91
CA THR A 160 5.04 -6.14 6.93
C THR A 160 4.51 -4.73 6.71
N HIS A 161 5.27 -3.85 6.08
CA HIS A 161 4.87 -2.43 5.92
C HIS A 161 4.67 -2.03 4.47
N PHE A 162 5.25 -2.75 3.50
CA PHE A 162 4.95 -2.48 2.10
C PHE A 162 3.92 -3.46 1.55
N LEU A 163 4.20 -4.76 1.54
CA LEU A 163 3.34 -5.74 0.86
C LEU A 163 2.03 -6.04 1.63
N PHE A 164 2.09 -6.14 2.96
CA PHE A 164 0.93 -6.49 3.78
C PHE A 164 -0.23 -5.50 3.62
N PRO A 165 -0.06 -4.16 3.71
CA PRO A 165 -1.18 -3.22 3.51
C PRO A 165 -1.90 -3.34 2.15
N PHE A 166 -1.18 -3.76 1.09
CA PHE A 166 -1.80 -4.00 -0.22
C PHE A 166 -2.52 -5.35 -0.29
N LYS A 167 -2.09 -6.36 0.47
CA LYS A 167 -2.66 -7.71 0.36
C LYS A 167 -3.75 -7.98 1.41
N ALA A 168 -3.61 -7.40 2.59
CA ALA A 168 -4.48 -7.62 3.74
C ALA A 168 -5.73 -6.75 3.75
N SER A 169 -5.88 -5.82 2.80
CA SER A 169 -7.13 -5.07 2.68
C SER A 169 -8.31 -6.02 2.72
N PRO A 170 -9.39 -5.66 3.45
CA PRO A 170 -10.54 -6.52 3.61
C PRO A 170 -10.92 -7.04 2.24
N ARG A 171 -10.76 -8.36 2.04
CA ARG A 171 -11.46 -9.02 0.94
C ARG A 171 -12.88 -8.51 1.11
N THR A 172 -13.46 -7.93 0.06
CA THR A 172 -14.90 -7.81 -0.02
C THR A 172 -15.40 -9.25 0.02
N TYR A 173 -15.48 -9.80 1.23
CA TYR A 173 -16.17 -11.01 1.56
C TYR A 173 -17.55 -10.66 1.06
N THR A 174 -17.89 -11.13 -0.14
CA THR A 174 -19.22 -11.02 -0.70
C THR A 174 -20.13 -11.43 0.43
N PRO A 175 -20.86 -10.49 1.05
CA PRO A 175 -21.78 -10.84 2.10
C PRO A 175 -22.74 -11.82 1.44
N GLN A 176 -22.97 -12.98 2.06
CA GLN A 176 -24.14 -13.77 1.71
C GLN A 176 -25.36 -12.85 1.79
N ALA A 177 -25.80 -12.35 0.63
CA ALA A 177 -27.09 -11.74 0.32
C ALA A 177 -27.85 -11.05 1.47
N SER A 178 -27.19 -10.21 2.27
CA SER A 178 -27.87 -9.18 3.05
C SER A 178 -27.39 -7.84 2.54
N GLU A 179 -28.30 -7.15 1.85
CA GLU A 179 -28.16 -5.81 1.30
C GLU A 179 -27.67 -4.81 2.36
N ILE A 180 -26.37 -4.69 2.56
CA ILE A 180 -25.75 -3.53 3.18
C ILE A 180 -24.54 -3.17 2.33
N PHE A 181 -24.55 -1.91 1.93
CA PHE A 181 -23.67 -1.25 0.99
C PHE A 181 -22.18 -1.41 1.34
N SER A 182 -21.33 -0.99 0.40
CA SER A 182 -19.87 -0.88 0.39
C SER A 182 -19.26 -0.03 1.55
N ASP A 183 -19.81 -0.12 2.76
CA ASP A 183 -19.41 0.58 3.98
C ASP A 183 -18.49 -0.26 4.88
N ILE A 184 -18.32 -1.55 4.57
CA ILE A 184 -17.63 -2.55 5.43
C ILE A 184 -16.08 -2.39 5.44
N ALA A 185 -15.51 -1.42 4.72
CA ALA A 185 -14.11 -1.03 4.89
C ALA A 185 -13.89 -0.05 6.07
N THR A 186 -14.71 -0.10 7.13
CA THR A 186 -14.58 0.78 8.30
C THR A 186 -15.30 0.25 9.56
N PRO A 187 -14.73 0.44 10.77
CA PRO A 187 -15.54 0.47 11.99
C PRO A 187 -16.73 1.40 11.88
N THR A 188 -17.86 0.97 12.42
CA THR A 188 -18.89 1.87 12.92
C THR A 188 -18.43 2.49 14.25
N TYR A 189 -18.40 3.82 14.28
CA TYR A 189 -18.35 4.66 15.47
C TYR A 189 -19.70 4.57 16.19
N GLU A 190 -20.00 3.44 16.83
CA GLU A 190 -21.20 3.30 17.65
C GLU A 190 -20.82 2.96 19.09
N ARG A 191 -20.28 3.96 19.79
CA ARG A 191 -20.74 4.41 21.14
C ARG A 191 -19.71 5.36 21.76
N THR A 192 -20.24 6.49 22.27
CA THR A 192 -19.60 7.53 23.11
C THR A 192 -18.53 8.38 22.39
N VAL A 193 -18.53 9.72 22.37
CA VAL A 193 -18.94 10.72 23.37
C VAL A 193 -19.35 12.05 22.67
N ASP A 194 -20.26 12.77 23.32
CA ASP A 194 -20.72 14.15 23.04
C ASP A 194 -19.61 15.20 22.79
N ASP A 195 -19.98 16.21 22.00
CA ASP A 195 -19.50 17.61 22.06
C ASP A 195 -18.01 17.92 21.86
N MET A 196 -17.44 17.53 20.70
CA MET A 196 -16.42 18.38 20.06
C MET A 196 -16.69 18.57 18.57
N PRO A 197 -16.61 19.81 18.03
CA PRO A 197 -16.59 20.04 16.60
C PRO A 197 -15.18 19.72 16.07
N THR A 198 -14.79 18.45 16.10
CA THR A 198 -13.81 17.97 15.14
C THR A 198 -14.40 18.22 13.76
N ARG A 199 -13.68 18.91 12.88
CA ARG A 199 -14.02 18.96 11.46
C ARG A 199 -14.12 17.52 10.97
N SER A 200 -15.32 16.99 10.92
CA SER A 200 -15.62 15.77 10.19
C SER A 200 -15.37 16.11 8.74
N ILE A 201 -14.15 15.83 8.27
CA ILE A 201 -13.84 15.77 6.85
C ILE A 201 -14.83 14.72 6.33
N GLY A 202 -15.89 15.19 5.68
CA GLY A 202 -16.94 14.33 5.16
C GLY A 202 -16.28 13.28 4.30
N ARG A 203 -16.37 12.02 4.74
CA ARG A 203 -15.72 10.89 4.09
C ARG A 203 -16.23 10.84 2.65
N ARG A 204 -15.36 11.18 1.69
CA ARG A 204 -15.74 11.21 0.28
C ARG A 204 -15.97 9.77 -0.15
N THR A 205 -17.22 9.43 -0.41
CA THR A 205 -17.52 8.15 -1.05
C THR A 205 -17.10 8.25 -2.52
N LEU A 206 -16.41 7.23 -3.02
CA LEU A 206 -16.10 7.13 -4.44
C LEU A 206 -17.42 7.18 -5.23
N ASP A 207 -17.53 8.14 -6.15
CA ASP A 207 -18.68 8.26 -7.03
C ASP A 207 -18.68 7.11 -8.05
N THR A 208 -19.39 6.05 -7.67
CA THR A 208 -19.48 4.80 -8.42
C THR A 208 -20.14 5.03 -9.79
N ASP A 209 -21.13 5.91 -9.87
CA ASP A 209 -21.85 6.21 -11.10
C ASP A 209 -20.97 6.96 -12.09
N THR A 210 -20.11 7.86 -11.60
CA THR A 210 -19.10 8.54 -12.41
C THR A 210 -18.14 7.54 -13.07
N VAL A 211 -17.63 6.56 -12.32
CA VAL A 211 -16.68 5.55 -12.86
C VAL A 211 -17.37 4.62 -13.87
N LEU A 212 -18.58 4.16 -13.58
CA LEU A 212 -19.39 3.36 -14.51
C LEU A 212 -19.66 4.11 -15.81
N HIS A 213 -20.06 5.38 -15.73
CA HIS A 213 -20.35 6.18 -16.91
C HIS A 213 -19.10 6.44 -17.75
N ARG A 214 -17.95 6.71 -17.10
CA ARG A 214 -16.64 6.83 -17.77
C ARG A 214 -16.26 5.56 -18.52
N ASP A 215 -16.43 4.40 -17.89
CA ASP A 215 -16.07 3.10 -18.47
C ASP A 215 -17.15 2.53 -19.41
N GLY A 216 -18.20 3.31 -19.70
CA GLY A 216 -19.25 2.91 -20.63
C GLY A 216 -20.09 1.74 -20.14
N TYR A 217 -20.27 1.62 -18.81
CA TYR A 217 -20.98 0.52 -18.16
C TYR A 217 -20.45 -0.85 -18.55
N THR A 218 -19.13 -0.96 -18.75
CA THR A 218 -18.48 -2.18 -19.23
C THR A 218 -17.33 -2.54 -18.30
N CYS A 219 -17.19 -3.83 -17.97
CA CYS A 219 -16.03 -4.32 -17.24
C CYS A 219 -14.79 -4.12 -18.11
N VAL A 220 -13.81 -3.38 -17.60
CA VAL A 220 -12.63 -3.00 -18.39
C VAL A 220 -11.75 -4.21 -18.78
N ILE A 221 -11.86 -5.32 -18.04
CA ILE A 221 -11.10 -6.55 -18.29
C ILE A 221 -11.87 -7.52 -19.20
N THR A 222 -13.14 -7.78 -18.88
CA THR A 222 -13.90 -8.88 -19.50
C THR A 222 -14.84 -8.43 -20.61
N GLY A 223 -15.13 -7.13 -20.74
CA GLY A 223 -16.11 -6.62 -21.70
C GLY A 223 -17.57 -6.84 -21.30
N ILE A 224 -17.84 -7.48 -20.15
CA ILE A 224 -19.20 -7.71 -19.65
C ILE A 224 -19.88 -6.36 -19.37
N VAL A 225 -21.14 -6.23 -19.79
CA VAL A 225 -21.93 -4.99 -19.68
C VAL A 225 -22.79 -4.99 -18.42
N ASP A 226 -22.89 -3.84 -17.75
CA ASP A 226 -23.73 -3.59 -16.57
C ASP A 226 -25.23 -3.52 -16.95
N ASN A 227 -26.09 -4.03 -16.09
CA ASN A 227 -27.54 -4.02 -16.26
C ASN A 227 -28.19 -2.64 -16.08
N ARG A 228 -27.47 -1.65 -15.53
CA ARG A 228 -27.88 -0.24 -15.43
C ARG A 228 -27.51 0.57 -16.67
N ARG A 229 -26.87 -0.03 -17.68
CA ARG A 229 -26.55 0.67 -18.92
C ARG A 229 -27.86 1.19 -19.57
N PRO A 230 -27.96 2.49 -19.92
CA PRO A 230 -29.23 3.06 -20.41
C PRO A 230 -29.74 2.48 -21.74
N VAL A 231 -28.82 2.02 -22.60
CA VAL A 231 -29.13 1.45 -23.92
C VAL A 231 -28.45 0.08 -23.99
N ASP A 232 -29.23 -0.94 -24.35
CA ASP A 232 -28.82 -2.34 -24.36
C ASP A 232 -28.25 -2.80 -23.01
N PRO A 233 -29.09 -2.84 -21.95
CA PRO A 233 -28.65 -3.24 -20.62
C PRO A 233 -28.05 -4.65 -20.65
N GLY A 234 -26.92 -4.80 -19.96
CA GLY A 234 -26.27 -6.10 -19.81
C GLY A 234 -26.98 -6.98 -18.79
N VAL A 235 -26.31 -8.08 -18.43
CA VAL A 235 -26.84 -9.10 -17.51
C VAL A 235 -26.17 -9.08 -16.13
N ALA A 236 -25.08 -8.34 -15.98
CA ALA A 236 -24.29 -8.31 -14.76
C ALA A 236 -24.52 -7.00 -13.98
N LYS A 237 -24.30 -7.03 -12.67
CA LYS A 237 -24.13 -5.84 -11.86
C LYS A 237 -22.63 -5.66 -11.67
N LEU A 238 -22.04 -4.67 -12.34
CA LEU A 238 -20.63 -4.35 -12.21
C LEU A 238 -20.37 -3.56 -10.93
N GLU A 239 -19.15 -3.70 -10.45
CA GLU A 239 -18.63 -3.06 -9.25
C GLU A 239 -17.47 -2.14 -9.62
N VAL A 240 -17.22 -1.15 -8.77
CA VAL A 240 -16.11 -0.24 -8.95
C VAL A 240 -15.00 -0.63 -7.98
N ALA A 241 -13.84 -0.96 -8.54
CA ALA A 241 -12.67 -1.37 -7.80
C ALA A 241 -11.65 -0.23 -7.76
N HIS A 242 -11.01 -0.04 -6.61
CA HIS A 242 -9.87 0.86 -6.51
C HIS A 242 -8.63 0.16 -7.05
N VAL A 243 -7.81 0.88 -7.81
CA VAL A 243 -6.53 0.39 -8.33
C VAL A 243 -5.50 0.33 -7.19
N LEU A 244 -5.35 1.43 -6.44
CA LEU A 244 -4.68 1.44 -5.15
C LEU A 244 -5.69 1.39 -4.04
N GLN A 245 -5.54 0.39 -3.18
CA GLN A 245 -6.46 0.17 -2.08
C GLN A 245 -6.38 1.28 -1.03
N ARG A 246 -7.54 1.60 -0.45
CA ARG A 246 -7.68 2.65 0.57
C ARG A 246 -6.86 2.38 1.84
N ALA A 247 -6.59 1.12 2.18
CA ALA A 247 -5.77 0.77 3.34
C ALA A 247 -4.36 1.38 3.29
N VAL A 248 -3.87 1.72 2.09
CA VAL A 248 -2.56 2.38 1.91
C VAL A 248 -2.61 3.86 2.29
N GLY A 249 -3.75 4.53 2.11
CA GLY A 249 -3.90 5.97 2.34
C GLY A 249 -4.57 6.36 3.67
N GLY A 250 -5.28 5.44 4.32
CA GLY A 250 -5.97 5.70 5.58
C GLY A 250 -5.04 5.61 6.79
N GLN A 251 -4.30 6.68 7.09
CA GLN A 251 -3.36 6.71 8.21
C GLN A 251 -3.70 7.80 9.22
N SER A 252 -3.44 7.52 10.49
CA SER A 252 -3.63 8.45 11.60
C SER A 252 -2.73 9.69 11.41
N HIS A 253 -3.30 10.88 11.58
CA HIS A 253 -2.53 12.14 11.53
C HIS A 253 -1.80 12.47 12.84
N CYS A 254 -1.89 11.60 13.85
CA CYS A 254 -1.24 11.85 15.13
C CYS A 254 0.21 11.36 15.09
N GLU A 255 1.18 12.27 15.02
CA GLU A 255 2.63 11.93 14.99
C GLU A 255 3.10 11.10 16.20
N MET A 256 2.37 11.18 17.32
CA MET A 256 2.66 10.44 18.56
C MET A 256 2.14 9.01 18.54
N ASP A 257 1.28 8.67 17.58
CA ASP A 257 0.71 7.33 17.44
C ASP A 257 1.76 6.40 16.83
N PRO A 258 2.06 5.23 17.43
CA PRO A 258 2.91 4.21 16.81
C PRO A 258 2.47 3.87 15.37
N SER A 259 1.16 3.97 15.07
CA SER A 259 0.63 3.78 13.73
C SER A 259 1.22 4.76 12.71
N PHE A 260 1.59 5.99 13.11
CA PHE A 260 2.24 7.00 12.27
C PHE A 260 3.65 6.58 11.81
N ARG A 261 4.40 5.86 12.64
CA ARG A 261 5.73 5.36 12.25
C ARG A 261 5.62 4.25 11.20
N LEU A 262 4.65 3.36 11.37
CA LEU A 262 4.36 2.27 10.41
C LEU A 262 3.95 2.87 9.06
N ALA A 263 3.01 3.80 9.13
CA ALA A 263 2.57 4.68 8.06
C ALA A 263 3.72 5.34 7.29
N ALA A 264 4.63 5.98 8.00
CA ALA A 264 5.79 6.66 7.42
C ALA A 264 6.73 5.70 6.69
N ALA A 265 6.93 4.48 7.21
CA ALA A 265 7.72 3.45 6.54
C ALA A 265 7.05 3.00 5.24
N THR A 266 5.74 2.71 5.27
CA THR A 266 4.94 2.38 4.08
C THR A 266 5.07 3.46 3.00
N PHE A 267 4.90 4.72 3.37
CA PHE A 267 5.01 5.84 2.43
C PHE A 267 6.44 6.07 1.93
N SER A 268 7.45 5.90 2.78
CA SER A 268 8.85 5.99 2.36
C SER A 268 9.17 4.93 1.30
N ILE A 269 8.75 3.68 1.53
CA ILE A 269 8.95 2.60 0.57
C ILE A 269 8.15 2.90 -0.71
N LEU A 270 6.86 3.24 -0.59
CA LEU A 270 6.01 3.55 -1.75
C LEU A 270 6.60 4.67 -2.61
N ARG A 271 7.03 5.77 -1.99
CA ARG A 271 7.69 6.92 -2.64
C ARG A 271 8.91 6.49 -3.45
N ASN A 272 9.84 5.82 -2.78
CA ASN A 272 11.15 5.53 -3.33
C ASN A 272 11.11 4.38 -4.33
N TYR A 273 10.33 3.34 -4.04
CA TYR A 273 10.22 2.14 -4.85
C TYR A 273 9.37 2.38 -6.11
N THR A 274 8.19 2.99 -5.95
CA THR A 274 7.23 3.11 -7.07
C THR A 274 7.31 4.43 -7.84
N ARG A 275 8.13 5.37 -7.33
CA ARG A 275 8.31 6.71 -7.89
C ARG A 275 7.03 7.53 -7.85
N LEU A 276 6.20 7.33 -6.83
CA LEU A 276 5.02 8.16 -6.60
C LEU A 276 5.47 9.60 -6.31
N PRO A 277 5.00 10.60 -7.07
CA PRO A 277 5.39 12.00 -6.86
C PRO A 277 5.06 12.50 -5.44
N ASP A 278 5.88 13.41 -4.91
CA ASP A 278 5.73 13.93 -3.54
C ASP A 278 4.39 14.66 -3.33
N ASP A 279 3.89 15.32 -4.36
CA ASP A 279 2.57 15.97 -4.37
C ASP A 279 1.44 14.95 -4.34
N TYR A 280 1.57 13.81 -5.02
CA TYR A 280 0.62 12.70 -4.92
C TYR A 280 0.59 12.11 -3.51
N LEU A 281 1.76 11.89 -2.90
CA LEU A 281 1.84 11.33 -1.56
C LEU A 281 1.26 12.27 -0.49
N ARG A 282 1.57 13.57 -0.57
CA ARG A 282 1.04 14.57 0.37
C ARG A 282 -0.48 14.70 0.32
N ASN A 283 -1.07 14.41 -0.84
CA ASN A 283 -2.52 14.48 -1.06
C ASN A 283 -3.10 13.09 -1.37
N LEU A 284 -2.49 12.01 -0.88
CA LEU A 284 -2.89 10.66 -1.29
C LEU A 284 -4.35 10.39 -0.92
N GLU A 285 -4.81 10.88 0.24
CA GLU A 285 -6.22 10.81 0.64
C GLU A 285 -7.17 11.41 -0.40
N ASP A 286 -6.80 12.55 -1.02
CA ASP A 286 -7.61 13.19 -2.06
C ASP A 286 -7.64 12.37 -3.37
N HIS A 287 -6.60 11.57 -3.61
CA HIS A 287 -6.45 10.77 -4.82
C HIS A 287 -6.97 9.33 -4.68
N ILE A 288 -7.03 8.78 -3.47
CA ILE A 288 -7.44 7.39 -3.23
C ILE A 288 -8.90 7.19 -3.65
N ASP A 289 -9.80 8.09 -3.25
CA ASP A 289 -11.22 8.01 -3.61
C ASP A 289 -11.55 8.76 -4.91
N HIS A 290 -10.53 9.19 -5.66
CA HIS A 290 -10.71 9.87 -6.93
C HIS A 290 -11.01 8.86 -8.05
N PRO A 291 -11.89 9.17 -9.03
CA PRO A 291 -12.19 8.27 -10.15
C PRO A 291 -10.96 7.79 -10.94
N SER A 292 -9.87 8.56 -10.97
CA SER A 292 -8.61 8.13 -11.62
C SER A 292 -7.90 6.98 -10.90
N ASN A 293 -8.26 6.68 -9.65
CA ASN A 293 -7.80 5.51 -8.90
C ASN A 293 -8.82 4.36 -8.93
N ALA A 294 -9.80 4.39 -9.85
CA ALA A 294 -10.85 3.39 -9.89
C ALA A 294 -11.11 2.88 -11.30
N ILE A 295 -11.56 1.62 -11.41
CA ILE A 295 -11.97 0.96 -12.64
C ILE A 295 -13.24 0.14 -12.41
N THR A 296 -14.05 -0.02 -13.45
CA THR A 296 -15.23 -0.87 -13.43
C THR A 296 -14.87 -2.33 -13.67
N LEU A 297 -15.22 -3.21 -12.74
CA LEU A 297 -14.98 -4.66 -12.81
C LEU A 297 -16.28 -5.46 -12.70
N ASP A 298 -16.29 -6.61 -13.34
CA ASP A 298 -17.24 -7.67 -13.02
C ASP A 298 -16.87 -8.25 -11.63
N PRO A 299 -17.84 -8.64 -10.77
CA PRO A 299 -17.55 -9.21 -9.45
C PRO A 299 -16.55 -10.37 -9.48
N HIS A 300 -16.51 -11.16 -10.54
CA HIS A 300 -15.55 -12.24 -10.71
C HIS A 300 -14.15 -11.77 -11.12
N ALA A 301 -14.03 -10.59 -11.73
CA ALA A 301 -12.76 -9.97 -12.07
C ALA A 301 -12.08 -9.26 -10.88
N HIS A 302 -12.72 -9.19 -9.71
CA HIS A 302 -12.11 -8.68 -8.45
C HIS A 302 -10.95 -9.53 -7.93
N ILE A 303 -10.58 -10.62 -8.61
CA ILE A 303 -9.24 -11.24 -8.46
C ILE A 303 -8.10 -10.24 -8.76
N PHE A 304 -8.41 -9.12 -9.42
CA PHE A 304 -7.57 -7.93 -9.54
C PHE A 304 -7.20 -7.33 -8.17
N ASP A 305 -8.17 -7.17 -7.26
CA ASP A 305 -7.93 -6.63 -5.91
C ASP A 305 -7.07 -7.57 -5.06
N GLN A 306 -7.07 -8.86 -5.43
CA GLN A 306 -6.29 -9.90 -4.76
C GLN A 306 -4.88 -10.05 -5.33
N TYR A 307 -4.51 -9.20 -6.30
CA TYR A 307 -3.22 -9.22 -7.01
C TYR A 307 -2.95 -10.55 -7.74
N GLN A 308 -3.99 -11.29 -8.12
CA GLN A 308 -3.83 -12.52 -8.94
C GLN A 308 -3.67 -12.21 -10.42
N ILE A 309 -4.12 -11.01 -10.84
CA ILE A 309 -3.92 -10.43 -12.15
C ILE A 309 -3.46 -8.99 -12.03
N CYS A 310 -2.81 -8.48 -13.07
CA CYS A 310 -2.46 -7.07 -13.16
C CYS A 310 -2.46 -6.57 -14.61
N LEU A 311 -2.36 -5.25 -14.77
CA LEU A 311 -2.35 -4.59 -16.08
C LEU A 311 -0.95 -4.01 -16.33
N LEU A 312 -0.21 -4.63 -17.25
CA LEU A 312 1.14 -4.21 -17.64
C LEU A 312 1.06 -3.12 -18.71
N PRO A 313 1.78 -1.99 -18.57
CA PRO A 313 1.76 -0.92 -19.56
C PRO A 313 2.31 -1.40 -20.91
N THR A 314 1.64 -0.98 -22.00
CA THR A 314 2.15 -1.19 -23.37
C THR A 314 2.82 0.08 -23.91
N ALA A 315 3.24 0.08 -25.18
CA ALA A 315 3.73 1.27 -25.86
C ALA A 315 2.66 2.34 -26.10
N THR A 316 1.37 1.97 -26.01
CA THR A 316 0.25 2.87 -26.24
C THR A 316 -0.34 3.32 -24.90
N GLU A 317 -0.52 4.63 -24.74
CA GLU A 317 -1.12 5.21 -23.54
C GLU A 317 -2.52 4.61 -23.29
N HIS A 318 -2.84 4.37 -22.01
CA HIS A 318 -4.09 3.76 -21.58
C HIS A 318 -4.40 2.38 -22.21
N THR A 319 -3.38 1.70 -22.72
CA THR A 319 -3.46 0.35 -23.25
C THR A 319 -2.52 -0.56 -22.48
N TYR A 320 -3.05 -1.67 -21.99
CA TYR A 320 -2.36 -2.57 -21.07
C TYR A 320 -2.46 -4.02 -21.53
N ALA A 321 -1.38 -4.77 -21.37
CA ALA A 321 -1.43 -6.23 -21.46
C ALA A 321 -1.93 -6.77 -20.12
N LEU A 322 -2.88 -7.70 -20.17
CA LEU A 322 -3.32 -8.41 -18.97
C LEU A 322 -2.28 -9.51 -18.65
N ASP A 323 -1.82 -9.54 -17.40
CA ASP A 323 -0.95 -10.59 -16.89
C ASP A 323 -1.58 -11.27 -15.66
N TRP A 324 -1.22 -12.52 -15.41
CA TRP A 324 -1.81 -13.33 -14.35
C TRP A 324 -0.83 -14.38 -13.82
N PHE A 325 -0.91 -14.61 -12.51
CA PHE A 325 0.14 -15.34 -11.79
C PHE A 325 -0.17 -16.84 -11.62
N ASP A 326 -1.42 -17.23 -11.33
CA ASP A 326 -1.86 -18.64 -11.41
C ASP A 326 -2.28 -18.98 -12.85
N LYS A 327 -1.28 -19.38 -13.65
CA LYS A 327 -1.42 -19.59 -15.10
C LYS A 327 -2.46 -20.61 -15.51
N SER A 328 -2.83 -21.56 -14.64
CA SER A 328 -3.75 -22.64 -15.02
C SER A 328 -5.20 -22.30 -14.68
N ARG A 329 -5.47 -21.86 -13.44
CA ARG A 329 -6.85 -21.65 -12.99
C ARG A 329 -7.40 -20.30 -13.41
N VAL A 330 -6.58 -19.26 -13.30
CA VAL A 330 -7.01 -17.88 -13.61
C VAL A 330 -7.21 -17.70 -15.11
N ALA A 331 -6.35 -18.30 -15.95
CA ALA A 331 -6.47 -18.20 -17.39
C ALA A 331 -7.77 -18.79 -17.94
N ASP A 332 -8.11 -20.02 -17.53
CA ASP A 332 -9.33 -20.70 -17.98
C ASP A 332 -10.58 -19.94 -17.54
N PHE A 333 -10.58 -19.49 -16.29
CA PHE A 333 -11.66 -18.69 -15.71
C PHE A 333 -11.87 -17.38 -16.45
N LEU A 334 -10.81 -16.58 -16.62
CA LEU A 334 -10.88 -15.29 -17.32
C LEU A 334 -11.21 -15.47 -18.80
N SER A 335 -10.70 -16.52 -19.46
CA SER A 335 -11.07 -16.83 -20.83
C SER A 335 -12.58 -17.05 -20.98
N GLY A 336 -13.21 -17.72 -20.02
CA GLY A 336 -14.67 -17.88 -19.96
C GLY A 336 -15.40 -16.54 -19.83
N LEU A 337 -14.95 -15.67 -18.92
CA LEU A 337 -15.55 -14.35 -18.71
C LEU A 337 -15.37 -13.41 -19.91
N CYS A 338 -14.18 -13.37 -20.51
CA CYS A 338 -13.89 -12.58 -21.70
C CYS A 338 -14.79 -13.00 -22.88
N LYS A 339 -14.95 -14.31 -23.11
CA LYS A 339 -15.87 -14.82 -24.16
C LYS A 339 -17.31 -14.36 -23.92
N LEU A 340 -17.76 -14.33 -22.67
CA LEU A 340 -19.10 -13.86 -22.32
C LEU A 340 -19.27 -12.35 -22.60
N GLY A 341 -18.24 -11.54 -22.33
CA GLY A 341 -18.22 -10.11 -22.65
C GLY A 341 -17.80 -9.78 -24.08
N GLY A 342 -17.57 -10.79 -24.93
CA GLY A 342 -17.23 -10.60 -26.34
C GLY A 342 -15.79 -10.13 -26.61
N CYS A 343 -14.85 -10.34 -25.70
CA CYS A 343 -13.43 -10.08 -25.90
C CYS A 343 -12.58 -11.36 -25.81
N ASN A 344 -11.30 -11.29 -26.19
CA ASN A 344 -10.34 -12.37 -25.97
C ASN A 344 -9.35 -11.98 -24.88
N LEU A 345 -8.92 -12.97 -24.09
CA LEU A 345 -7.91 -12.78 -23.03
C LEU A 345 -6.56 -12.26 -23.57
N ALA A 346 -6.25 -12.55 -24.84
CA ALA A 346 -5.02 -12.10 -25.50
C ALA A 346 -5.13 -10.65 -26.03
N ASP A 347 -6.33 -10.07 -26.08
CA ASP A 347 -6.52 -8.71 -26.53
C ASP A 347 -6.06 -7.75 -25.42
N PRO A 348 -5.36 -6.65 -25.77
CA PRO A 348 -4.97 -5.68 -24.76
C PRO A 348 -6.20 -4.97 -24.17
N VAL A 349 -6.13 -4.68 -22.88
CA VAL A 349 -7.12 -3.85 -22.18
C VAL A 349 -6.90 -2.40 -22.58
N VAL A 350 -7.89 -1.81 -23.27
CA VAL A 350 -7.85 -0.41 -23.71
C VAL A 350 -8.87 0.38 -22.91
N PHE A 351 -8.41 1.27 -22.03
CA PHE A 351 -9.33 2.17 -21.36
C PHE A 351 -9.84 3.23 -22.34
N ARG A 352 -11.15 3.43 -22.33
CA ARG A 352 -11.85 4.43 -23.16
C ARG A 352 -12.64 5.36 -22.27
N ASN A 353 -12.62 6.65 -22.60
CA ASN A 353 -13.46 7.63 -21.91
C ASN A 353 -14.81 7.77 -22.62
N HIS A 354 -15.86 7.17 -22.07
CA HIS A 354 -17.23 7.31 -22.57
C HIS A 354 -17.92 8.57 -22.03
N ALA A 355 -17.31 9.27 -21.07
CA ALA A 355 -17.83 10.49 -20.47
C ALA A 355 -16.68 11.50 -20.24
N PRO A 356 -16.36 12.35 -21.24
CA PRO A 356 -15.16 13.20 -21.27
C PRO A 356 -14.96 14.15 -20.08
N ALA A 357 -16.00 14.38 -19.27
CA ALA A 357 -15.93 15.16 -18.04
C ALA A 357 -15.12 14.49 -16.92
N TYR A 358 -14.87 13.18 -17.03
CA TYR A 358 -14.21 12.39 -15.98
C TYR A 358 -12.79 11.97 -16.38
N HIS A 359 -11.92 11.89 -15.38
CA HIS A 359 -10.53 11.48 -15.57
C HIS A 359 -10.41 9.97 -15.81
N MET A 360 -9.56 9.61 -16.76
CA MET A 360 -9.14 8.22 -16.99
C MET A 360 -8.38 7.65 -15.79
N PRO A 361 -8.32 6.32 -15.64
CA PRO A 361 -7.43 5.69 -14.66
C PRO A 361 -6.00 6.21 -14.84
N ASP A 362 -5.40 6.66 -13.74
CA ASP A 362 -4.04 7.21 -13.75
C ASP A 362 -3.04 6.06 -14.00
N PRO A 363 -2.22 6.13 -15.07
CA PRO A 363 -1.23 5.10 -15.36
C PRO A 363 -0.25 4.83 -14.20
N ILE A 364 -0.02 5.80 -13.31
CA ILE A 364 0.84 5.64 -12.13
C ILE A 364 0.25 4.59 -11.18
N PHE A 365 -1.05 4.63 -10.91
CA PHE A 365 -1.72 3.69 -10.01
C PHE A 365 -1.74 2.28 -10.59
N ILE A 366 -2.02 2.15 -11.88
CA ILE A 366 -1.98 0.86 -12.58
C ILE A 366 -0.59 0.23 -12.49
N ARG A 367 0.45 1.03 -12.68
CA ARG A 367 1.84 0.59 -12.59
C ARG A 367 2.23 0.18 -11.18
N ILE A 368 1.81 0.92 -10.15
CA ILE A 368 2.04 0.56 -8.75
C ILE A 368 1.39 -0.79 -8.45
N HIS A 369 0.12 -0.96 -8.83
CA HIS A 369 -0.61 -2.22 -8.65
C HIS A 369 0.14 -3.38 -9.31
N ALA A 370 0.52 -3.26 -10.59
CA ALA A 370 1.26 -4.29 -11.31
C ALA A 370 2.63 -4.61 -10.68
N THR A 371 3.35 -3.58 -10.20
CA THR A 371 4.64 -3.77 -9.53
C THR A 371 4.47 -4.53 -8.22
N VAL A 372 3.47 -4.17 -7.40
CA VAL A 372 3.16 -4.86 -6.14
C VAL A 372 2.73 -6.30 -6.42
N ALA A 373 1.88 -6.52 -7.44
CA ALA A 373 1.43 -7.85 -7.84
C ALA A 373 2.61 -8.76 -8.22
N GLY A 374 3.53 -8.25 -9.04
CA GLY A 374 4.75 -8.97 -9.42
C GLY A 374 5.61 -9.33 -8.21
N VAL A 375 5.80 -8.41 -7.25
CA VAL A 375 6.58 -8.72 -6.03
C VAL A 375 5.87 -9.78 -5.19
N LEU A 376 4.56 -9.63 -4.98
CA LEU A 376 3.74 -10.53 -4.19
C LEU A 376 3.79 -11.98 -4.73
N ASP A 377 3.69 -12.14 -6.06
CA ASP A 377 3.80 -13.43 -6.73
C ASP A 377 5.23 -13.99 -6.68
N MET A 378 6.20 -13.25 -7.20
CA MET A 378 7.59 -13.72 -7.34
C MET A 378 8.24 -14.09 -6.01
N SER A 379 7.83 -13.45 -4.91
CA SER A 379 8.36 -13.74 -3.57
C SER A 379 7.58 -14.82 -2.81
N GLY A 380 6.41 -15.24 -3.28
CA GLY A 380 5.47 -16.06 -2.52
C GLY A 380 4.80 -15.32 -1.35
N ALA A 381 4.99 -14.01 -1.22
CA ALA A 381 4.38 -13.22 -0.15
C ALA A 381 2.85 -13.18 -0.26
N ALA A 382 2.28 -13.27 -1.47
CA ALA A 382 0.82 -13.35 -1.66
C ALA A 382 0.21 -14.52 -0.89
N GLU A 383 0.70 -15.74 -1.18
CA GLU A 383 0.23 -16.98 -0.57
C GLU A 383 0.54 -17.00 0.94
N PHE A 384 1.71 -16.49 1.34
CA PHE A 384 2.05 -16.37 2.75
C PHE A 384 1.05 -15.50 3.52
N ILE A 385 0.71 -14.31 3.00
CA ILE A 385 -0.23 -13.39 3.65
C ILE A 385 -1.65 -13.96 3.62
N ASP A 386 -2.08 -14.56 2.50
CA ASP A 386 -3.39 -15.19 2.40
C ASP A 386 -3.55 -16.31 3.44
N ASN A 387 -2.55 -17.21 3.55
CA ASN A 387 -2.54 -18.26 4.57
C ASN A 387 -2.53 -17.70 6.00
N LEU A 388 -1.87 -16.57 6.21
CA LEU A 388 -1.81 -15.92 7.52
C LEU A 388 -3.19 -15.37 7.91
N ILE A 389 -3.87 -14.67 7.00
CA ILE A 389 -5.22 -14.12 7.21
C ILE A 389 -6.24 -15.25 7.39
N ASP A 390 -6.21 -16.27 6.54
CA ASP A 390 -7.16 -17.38 6.59
C ASP A 390 -7.00 -18.20 7.89
N LYS A 391 -5.78 -18.29 8.42
CA LYS A 391 -5.48 -18.99 9.67
C LYS A 391 -5.90 -18.21 10.92
N HIS A 392 -5.79 -16.89 10.86
CA HIS A 392 -6.09 -16.00 11.98
C HIS A 392 -7.26 -15.08 11.57
N PRO A 393 -8.45 -15.64 11.29
CA PRO A 393 -9.58 -14.84 10.90
C PRO A 393 -9.99 -13.93 12.07
N PRO A 394 -10.58 -12.76 11.79
CA PRO A 394 -11.13 -11.93 12.84
C PRO A 394 -12.12 -12.73 13.70
N SER A 395 -11.97 -12.66 15.02
CA SER A 395 -12.84 -13.36 15.96
C SER A 395 -14.06 -12.51 16.31
N GLY A 396 -15.25 -13.03 16.04
CA GLY A 396 -16.52 -12.37 16.40
C GLY A 396 -16.75 -11.06 15.65
N SER A 397 -16.75 -9.94 16.38
CA SER A 397 -16.97 -8.59 15.83
C SER A 397 -15.66 -7.82 15.61
N SER A 398 -14.50 -8.47 15.75
CA SER A 398 -13.22 -7.82 15.45
C SER A 398 -13.14 -7.53 13.95
N LYS A 399 -12.44 -6.45 13.60
CA LYS A 399 -12.19 -6.14 12.19
C LYS A 399 -11.12 -7.06 11.64
N PRO A 400 -11.13 -7.32 10.32
CA PRO A 400 -9.95 -7.85 9.64
C PRO A 400 -8.72 -6.99 9.93
N ALA A 401 -7.55 -7.63 10.04
CA ALA A 401 -6.29 -6.91 10.19
C ALA A 401 -6.04 -6.02 8.97
N SER A 402 -5.89 -4.72 9.22
CA SER A 402 -5.60 -3.71 8.20
C SER A 402 -4.12 -3.30 8.21
N SER A 403 -3.45 -3.54 9.34
CA SER A 403 -2.02 -3.31 9.55
C SER A 403 -1.33 -4.59 10.03
N TRP A 404 0.00 -4.62 9.94
CA TRP A 404 0.77 -5.71 10.51
C TRP A 404 0.65 -5.79 12.04
N SER A 405 0.50 -4.66 12.72
CA SER A 405 0.27 -4.66 14.18
C SER A 405 -1.03 -5.37 14.52
N ASP A 406 -2.11 -5.06 13.80
CA ASP A 406 -3.40 -5.74 13.98
C ASP A 406 -3.25 -7.26 13.77
N MET A 407 -2.40 -7.65 12.82
CA MET A 407 -2.10 -9.06 12.53
C MET A 407 -1.32 -9.74 13.67
N GLU A 408 -0.32 -9.07 14.25
CA GLU A 408 0.43 -9.58 15.41
C GLU A 408 -0.49 -9.80 16.61
N ASP A 409 -1.45 -8.90 16.83
CA ASP A 409 -2.45 -9.04 17.89
C ASP A 409 -3.35 -10.27 17.66
N LEU A 410 -3.82 -10.47 16.42
CA LEU A 410 -4.62 -11.64 16.05
C LEU A 410 -3.84 -12.96 16.19
N ILE A 411 -2.56 -12.95 15.83
CA ILE A 411 -1.67 -14.12 15.99
C ILE A 411 -1.50 -14.44 17.47
N SER A 412 -1.17 -13.44 18.28
CA SER A 412 -0.93 -13.59 19.72
C SER A 412 -2.18 -14.13 20.43
N LEU A 413 -3.35 -13.55 20.12
CA LEU A 413 -4.62 -14.01 20.67
C LEU A 413 -4.92 -15.47 20.28
N HIS A 414 -4.73 -15.82 19.01
CA HIS A 414 -4.96 -17.18 18.54
C HIS A 414 -4.02 -18.20 19.21
N GLU A 415 -2.75 -17.87 19.41
CA GLU A 415 -1.80 -18.72 20.12
C GLU A 415 -2.21 -18.96 21.58
N VAL A 416 -2.60 -17.90 22.30
CA VAL A 416 -3.10 -18.01 23.68
C VAL A 416 -4.35 -18.90 23.75
N VAL A 417 -5.33 -18.69 22.86
CA VAL A 417 -6.54 -19.54 22.79
C VAL A 417 -6.18 -20.99 22.51
N THR A 418 -5.22 -21.23 21.61
CA THR A 418 -4.78 -22.59 21.28
C THR A 418 -4.12 -23.29 22.47
N GLU A 419 -3.29 -22.59 23.25
CA GLU A 419 -2.68 -23.15 24.46
C GLU A 419 -3.72 -23.45 25.55
N LEU A 420 -4.70 -22.55 25.76
CA LEU A 420 -5.79 -22.78 26.71
C LEU A 420 -6.63 -24.02 26.34
N GLN A 421 -6.90 -24.22 25.04
CA GLN A 421 -7.57 -25.41 24.54
C GLN A 421 -6.75 -26.68 24.79
N ARG A 422 -5.42 -26.64 24.61
CA ARG A 422 -4.54 -27.78 24.91
C ARG A 422 -4.44 -28.09 26.40
N ALA A 423 -4.50 -27.07 27.26
CA ALA A 423 -4.45 -27.24 28.71
C ALA A 423 -5.72 -27.91 29.29
N GLY A 424 -6.75 -28.18 28.49
CA GLY A 424 -7.92 -28.96 28.90
C GLY A 424 -8.95 -28.18 29.72
N GLY A 425 -8.87 -26.85 29.74
CA GLY A 425 -9.77 -25.98 30.51
C GLY A 425 -11.10 -25.64 29.84
N VAL A 426 -11.26 -25.91 28.53
CA VAL A 426 -12.48 -25.55 27.79
C VAL A 426 -12.95 -26.75 26.96
N PRO A 427 -14.16 -27.29 27.20
CA PRO A 427 -14.70 -28.35 26.39
C PRO A 427 -14.86 -27.87 24.95
N ASN A 428 -14.40 -28.71 24.02
CA ASN A 428 -14.37 -28.47 22.59
C ASN A 428 -15.80 -28.51 22.00
N SER A 429 -16.67 -27.56 22.37
CA SER A 429 -18.00 -27.42 21.76
C SER A 429 -17.86 -26.61 20.48
N SER A 430 -17.81 -27.31 19.35
CA SER A 430 -17.90 -26.75 17.99
C SER A 430 -19.24 -26.07 17.66
N HIS A 431 -20.07 -25.82 18.66
CA HIS A 431 -21.25 -24.96 18.57
C HIS A 431 -20.90 -23.59 19.15
N SER A 432 -20.90 -22.58 18.28
CA SER A 432 -21.01 -21.14 18.57
C SER A 432 -21.00 -20.78 20.07
N LEU A 433 -19.88 -20.24 20.54
CA LEU A 433 -19.72 -19.63 21.87
C LEU A 433 -20.99 -18.86 22.25
N PRO A 434 -21.70 -19.23 23.34
CA PRO A 434 -22.78 -18.42 23.86
C PRO A 434 -22.22 -17.05 24.22
N SER A 435 -22.98 -16.00 23.92
CA SER A 435 -22.63 -14.59 24.15
C SER A 435 -22.31 -14.22 25.60
N LEU A 436 -22.41 -15.15 26.56
CA LEU A 436 -22.28 -14.90 28.00
C LEU A 436 -20.87 -15.13 28.59
N GLU A 437 -19.93 -15.77 27.89
CA GLU A 437 -18.54 -15.88 28.38
C GLU A 437 -17.64 -14.71 27.92
N LYS A 438 -18.17 -13.81 27.08
CA LYS A 438 -17.45 -12.63 26.55
C LYS A 438 -17.10 -11.59 27.61
N GLU A 439 -17.84 -11.53 28.73
CA GLU A 439 -17.53 -10.60 29.83
C GLU A 439 -16.40 -11.11 30.75
N GLN A 440 -16.16 -12.41 30.85
CA GLN A 440 -15.16 -12.94 31.79
C GLN A 440 -13.72 -12.86 31.26
N ILE A 441 -13.53 -12.89 29.94
CA ILE A 441 -12.21 -12.66 29.33
C ILE A 441 -11.85 -11.16 29.39
N TRP A 442 -12.82 -10.27 29.20
CA TRP A 442 -12.62 -8.81 29.33
C TRP A 442 -12.35 -8.36 30.78
N GLN A 443 -12.86 -9.06 31.80
CA GLN A 443 -12.57 -8.71 33.20
C GLN A 443 -11.11 -9.00 33.63
N LEU A 444 -10.34 -9.77 32.86
CA LEU A 444 -8.91 -9.99 33.15
C LEU A 444 -8.01 -8.87 32.61
N GLU A 445 -8.49 -8.03 31.69
CA GLU A 445 -7.76 -6.86 31.16
C GLU A 445 -7.95 -5.58 32.00
N VAL A 446 -8.84 -5.60 33.00
CA VAL A 446 -9.08 -4.46 33.90
C VAL A 446 -8.49 -4.75 35.29
N PHE A 447 -7.16 -4.76 35.37
CA PHE A 447 -6.45 -4.47 36.62
C PHE A 447 -5.49 -3.32 36.34
N GLU A 448 -5.96 -2.12 36.67
CA GLU A 448 -5.31 -0.83 36.46
C GLU A 448 -3.91 -0.77 37.08
N SER A 449 -2.92 -0.44 36.25
CA SER A 449 -1.77 0.34 36.71
C SER A 449 -2.21 1.80 36.80
N GLU A 450 -2.43 2.32 38.01
CA GLU A 450 -2.65 3.75 38.23
C GLU A 450 -1.44 4.56 37.71
N PRO A 451 -1.64 5.59 36.88
CA PRO A 451 -0.57 6.54 36.60
C PRO A 451 -0.52 7.59 37.71
N LEU A 452 0.61 7.62 38.43
CA LEU A 452 1.07 8.79 39.18
C LEU A 452 1.24 9.96 38.21
N VAL A 453 0.31 10.90 38.25
CA VAL A 453 0.40 12.21 37.58
C VAL A 453 1.13 13.16 38.52
N ASP A 454 2.42 13.43 38.28
CA ASP A 454 3.13 14.54 38.89
C ASP A 454 3.68 15.49 37.81
N GLU A 455 3.03 16.67 37.76
CA GLU A 455 3.59 18.01 37.54
C GLU A 455 4.91 18.16 36.74
N TRP A 456 4.85 18.15 35.41
CA TRP A 456 5.84 18.84 34.57
C TRP A 456 5.16 19.57 33.40
N CYS A 457 4.51 20.70 33.67
CA CYS A 457 4.08 21.66 32.64
C CYS A 457 3.97 23.08 33.22
N LEU A 458 5.09 23.64 33.69
CA LEU A 458 5.24 25.08 33.87
C LEU A 458 6.68 25.48 33.48
N PHE A 459 6.79 26.61 32.78
CA PHE A 459 7.98 27.29 32.24
C PHE A 459 8.40 26.95 30.81
N SER A 460 7.89 27.75 29.87
CA SER A 460 8.69 28.35 28.79
C SER A 460 7.97 29.61 28.25
N SER A 461 7.83 30.62 29.10
CA SER A 461 7.69 32.01 28.65
C SER A 461 9.08 32.61 28.66
N LEU A 462 9.76 32.66 27.51
CA LEU A 462 10.99 33.44 27.37
C LEU A 462 10.67 34.87 26.88
N PRO A 463 11.28 35.88 27.50
CA PRO A 463 11.03 37.28 27.18
C PRO A 463 11.83 37.76 25.97
N VAL A 464 11.19 38.63 25.21
CA VAL A 464 11.83 39.54 24.25
C VAL A 464 12.87 40.38 24.99
N SER A 465 14.08 40.47 24.46
CA SER A 465 15.10 41.43 24.90
C SER A 465 15.79 42.11 23.72
N PRO A 466 16.31 43.33 23.92
CA PRO A 466 16.38 44.36 22.89
C PRO A 466 17.72 44.38 22.14
N SER A 467 17.65 44.94 20.92
CA SER A 467 18.79 45.23 20.05
C SER A 467 19.86 46.10 20.73
N PRO A 468 21.16 45.89 20.42
CA PRO A 468 22.18 46.89 20.63
C PRO A 468 22.40 47.74 19.37
N HIS A 469 22.51 49.04 19.61
CA HIS A 469 23.10 50.04 18.73
C HIS A 469 24.47 49.61 18.20
N LEU A 470 24.76 49.90 16.93
CA LEU A 470 26.12 50.14 16.43
C LEU A 470 26.10 51.04 15.18
N ASP A 471 27.25 51.66 14.98
CA ASP A 471 27.52 52.96 14.40
C ASP A 471 27.29 53.18 12.90
N ASN A 472 27.12 54.47 12.60
CA ASN A 472 27.26 55.12 11.30
C ASN A 472 28.61 54.80 10.62
N THR A 473 28.58 54.43 9.34
CA THR A 473 29.61 54.83 8.36
C THR A 473 29.04 54.90 6.94
N LEU A 474 29.49 55.91 6.21
CA LEU A 474 29.01 56.46 4.94
C LEU A 474 29.26 55.57 3.71
N GLY A 475 28.39 55.69 2.69
CA GLY A 475 28.73 55.36 1.28
C GLY A 475 27.51 55.14 0.36
N PRO A 476 27.29 55.94 -0.71
CA PRO A 476 26.03 55.94 -1.47
C PRO A 476 26.11 55.08 -2.75
N TYR A 477 25.07 54.32 -3.12
CA TYR A 477 24.87 53.92 -4.52
C TYR A 477 23.40 53.66 -4.88
N GLN A 478 22.87 54.60 -5.66
CA GLN A 478 21.90 54.53 -6.75
C GLN A 478 20.74 53.51 -6.72
N ALA A 479 19.54 54.08 -6.65
CA ALA A 479 18.27 53.49 -7.04
C ALA A 479 18.21 53.17 -8.55
N ARG A 480 17.69 51.99 -8.89
CA ARG A 480 17.03 51.72 -10.16
C ARG A 480 15.74 50.93 -9.92
N ALA A 481 14.62 51.60 -10.19
CA ALA A 481 13.31 51.02 -10.32
C ALA A 481 13.11 50.43 -11.73
N SER A 482 12.37 49.33 -11.84
CA SER A 482 11.71 48.86 -13.07
C SER A 482 10.77 47.69 -12.77
N PRO A 483 9.75 47.44 -13.62
CA PRO A 483 8.39 47.71 -13.21
C PRO A 483 7.43 46.51 -13.32
N ALA A 484 6.25 46.70 -12.73
CA ALA A 484 5.08 45.85 -12.82
C ALA A 484 4.62 45.64 -14.29
N HIS A 485 4.39 44.37 -14.65
CA HIS A 485 3.74 43.98 -15.90
C HIS A 485 2.22 43.92 -15.69
N LEU A 486 1.49 44.84 -16.34
CA LEU A 486 0.05 44.80 -16.55
C LEU A 486 -0.25 43.91 -17.78
N PHE A 487 -1.04 42.86 -17.60
CA PHE A 487 -1.59 42.07 -18.70
C PHE A 487 -2.85 42.75 -19.25
N SER A 488 -2.80 43.07 -20.55
CA SER A 488 -3.90 43.60 -21.36
C SER A 488 -4.58 42.44 -22.10
N TRP A 489 -5.88 42.27 -21.89
CA TRP A 489 -6.75 41.40 -22.67
C TRP A 489 -7.12 42.10 -23.98
N ARG A 490 -6.81 41.50 -25.13
CA ARG A 490 -7.43 41.84 -26.42
C ARG A 490 -8.20 40.64 -26.96
N ALA A 491 -9.52 40.80 -26.99
CA ALA A 491 -10.43 39.98 -27.78
C ALA A 491 -10.23 40.26 -29.27
N THR A 492 -10.18 39.21 -30.09
CA THR A 492 -10.41 39.30 -31.53
C THR A 492 -11.44 38.25 -31.94
N SER A 493 -12.48 38.73 -32.62
CA SER A 493 -13.63 37.99 -33.15
C SER A 493 -13.29 37.23 -34.45
N PRO A 494 -14.16 36.31 -34.91
CA PRO A 494 -13.76 35.18 -35.76
C PRO A 494 -13.87 35.48 -37.25
N VAL A 495 -13.00 34.83 -38.03
CA VAL A 495 -13.11 34.74 -39.49
C VAL A 495 -13.67 33.36 -39.84
N THR A 496 -14.86 33.38 -40.41
CA THR A 496 -15.53 32.27 -41.10
C THR A 496 -14.75 31.86 -42.35
N ASN A 497 -14.57 30.55 -42.58
CA ASN A 497 -14.51 29.96 -43.92
C ASN A 497 -14.75 28.45 -43.86
N THR A 498 -15.93 28.04 -44.30
CA THR A 498 -16.28 26.69 -44.74
C THR A 498 -15.84 26.47 -46.18
N PRO A 499 -15.53 25.22 -46.57
CA PRO A 499 -16.06 24.76 -47.85
C PRO A 499 -16.63 23.33 -47.81
N HIS A 500 -17.81 23.23 -48.42
CA HIS A 500 -18.42 22.12 -49.15
C HIS A 500 -17.81 20.70 -49.05
N LEU A 501 -18.59 19.78 -48.46
CA LEU A 501 -18.53 18.34 -48.76
C LEU A 501 -19.78 17.93 -49.55
N LEU A 502 -19.53 17.46 -50.77
CA LEU A 502 -20.50 16.80 -51.65
C LEU A 502 -20.81 15.40 -51.11
N ALA A 503 -22.09 15.17 -50.80
CA ALA A 503 -22.61 13.85 -50.51
C ALA A 503 -22.83 13.06 -51.82
N THR A 504 -22.33 11.84 -51.88
CA THR A 504 -22.74 10.82 -52.85
C THR A 504 -23.13 9.56 -52.09
N MET A 505 -24.41 9.18 -52.19
CA MET A 505 -24.90 7.82 -51.93
C MET A 505 -24.73 6.97 -53.20
N PRO A 506 -24.65 5.64 -53.05
CA PRO A 506 -25.80 4.80 -53.48
C PRO A 506 -26.12 3.68 -52.47
N ILE A 507 -27.39 3.48 -52.14
CA ILE A 507 -28.37 2.55 -52.77
C ILE A 507 -28.06 1.07 -52.51
N LEU A 508 -28.96 0.48 -51.71
CA LEU A 508 -29.23 -0.95 -51.55
C LEU A 508 -29.43 -1.68 -52.87
N HIS A 509 -28.75 -2.82 -53.03
CA HIS A 509 -29.37 -4.07 -53.46
C HIS A 509 -28.56 -5.28 -53.00
#